data_AF-C8BZP2-F1
#
_entry.id   AF-C8BZP2-F1
#
_cell.length_a   1.000
_cell.length_b   1.000
_cell.length_c   1.000
_cell.angle_alpha   90.00
_cell.angle_beta   90.00
_cell.angle_gamma   90.00
#
_symmetry.space_group_name_H-M   'P 1'
#
loop_
_entity.id
_entity.type
_entity.pdbx_description
1 polymer ?
#
loop_
_entity_poly.entity_id
_entity_poly.type
_entity_poly.pdbx_seq_one_letter_code
_entity_poly.pdbx_strand_id
1 'polypeptide(L)' 'MPKKTFVAAFTNNECETAWFEYQKQAGKAWSPRLVEMDEDIQRAIGKLQQIEEETGLSIAQIKDINR' A
#
# COMPACT_ATOMS: atom_id res chain seq x y z
N MET A 1 -12.41 -4.55 -4.50
CA MET A 1 -11.25 -5.36 -4.92
C MET A 1 -11.26 -6.66 -4.12
N PRO A 2 -11.04 -7.85 -4.72
CA PRO A 2 -10.95 -9.10 -3.97
C PRO A 2 -9.77 -9.10 -2.99
N LYS A 3 -9.96 -9.64 -1.78
CA LYS A 3 -8.91 -9.68 -0.73
C LYS A 3 -7.61 -10.32 -1.23
N LYS A 4 -7.70 -11.42 -1.98
CA LYS A 4 -6.52 -12.11 -2.55
C LYS A 4 -5.70 -11.20 -3.46
N THR A 5 -6.37 -10.43 -4.32
CA THR A 5 -5.71 -9.48 -5.23
C THR A 5 -5.08 -8.33 -4.44
N PHE A 6 -5.77 -7.84 -3.42
CA PHE A 6 -5.25 -6.78 -2.56
C PHE A 6 -3.98 -7.22 -1.84
N VAL A 7 -4.03 -8.35 -1.13
CA VAL A 7 -2.86 -8.88 -0.40
C VAL A 7 -1.69 -9.14 -1.34
N ALA A 8 -1.93 -9.66 -2.54
CA ALA A 8 -0.87 -9.91 -3.51
C ALA A 8 -0.22 -8.63 -4.06
N ALA A 9 -0.97 -7.55 -4.22
CA ALA A 9 -0.44 -6.26 -4.69
C ALA A 9 0.26 -5.47 -3.56
N PHE A 10 -0.31 -5.53 -2.36
CA PHE A 10 0.14 -4.79 -1.18
C PHE A 10 1.40 -5.40 -0.55
N THR A 11 1.46 -6.73 -0.42
CA THR A 11 2.62 -7.42 0.20
C THR A 11 3.89 -7.08 -0.58
N ASN A 12 4.96 -6.70 0.13
CA ASN A 12 6.24 -6.20 -0.38
C ASN A 12 6.25 -4.79 -1.00
N ASN A 13 5.10 -4.14 -1.19
CA ASN A 13 5.01 -2.77 -1.73
C ASN A 13 4.27 -1.83 -0.77
N GLU A 14 4.26 -2.13 0.53
CA GLU A 14 3.36 -1.52 1.52
C GLU A 14 3.59 0.00 1.67
N CYS A 15 4.81 0.46 1.41
CA CYS A 15 5.23 1.86 1.46
C CYS A 15 5.34 2.50 0.08
N GLU A 16 5.06 1.76 -0.99
CA GLU A 16 5.13 2.27 -2.35
C GLU A 16 3.73 2.63 -2.87
N THR A 17 3.65 3.66 -3.70
CA THR A 17 2.41 4.04 -4.37
C THR A 17 2.19 3.28 -5.67
N ALA A 18 3.22 2.59 -6.18
CA ALA A 18 3.21 1.90 -7.48
C ALA A 18 2.13 0.81 -7.58
N TRP A 19 1.96 0.00 -6.53
CA TRP A 19 0.91 -1.04 -6.52
C TRP A 19 -0.49 -0.43 -6.59
N PHE A 20 -0.69 0.72 -5.95
CA PHE A 20 -1.97 1.40 -5.88
C PHE A 20 -2.31 2.07 -7.22
N GLU A 21 -1.35 2.77 -7.84
CA GLU A 21 -1.50 3.35 -9.18
C GLU A 21 -1.79 2.29 -10.23
N TYR A 22 -1.10 1.15 -10.18
CA TYR A 22 -1.37 0.02 -11.07
C TYR A 22 -2.82 -0.49 -10.94
N GLN A 23 -3.34 -0.59 -9.71
CA GLN A 23 -4.73 -1.04 -9.48
C GLN A 23 -5.78 0.02 -9.87
N LYS A 24 -5.45 1.31 -9.75
CA LYS A 24 -6.26 2.42 -10.29
C LYS A 24 -6.36 2.33 -11.82
N GLN A 25 -5.27 2.01 -12.50
CA GLN A 25 -5.21 1.93 -13.96
C GLN A 25 -5.65 0.58 -14.54
N ALA A 26 -5.86 -0.45 -13.70
CA ALA A 26 -6.22 -1.80 -14.14
C ALA A 26 -7.58 -1.93 -14.85
N GLY A 27 -8.40 -0.88 -14.88
CA GLY A 27 -9.70 -0.87 -15.56
C GLY A 27 -10.71 -1.88 -15.00
N LYS A 28 -10.57 -2.24 -13.71
CA LYS A 28 -11.42 -3.23 -13.05
C LYS A 28 -12.59 -2.55 -12.37
N ALA A 29 -13.61 -3.33 -11.98
CA ALA A 29 -14.80 -2.82 -11.28
C ALA A 29 -14.48 -2.08 -9.97
N TRP A 30 -13.31 -2.30 -9.37
CA TRP A 30 -12.87 -1.58 -8.17
C TRP A 30 -12.03 -0.33 -8.45
N SER A 31 -11.51 -0.16 -9.66
CA SER A 31 -10.63 0.95 -10.03
C SER A 31 -11.25 2.34 -9.78
N PRO A 32 -12.52 2.62 -10.15
CA PRO A 32 -13.13 3.92 -9.87
C PRO A 32 -13.19 4.25 -8.37
N ARG A 33 -13.51 3.25 -7.54
CA ARG A 33 -13.57 3.40 -6.09
C ARG A 33 -12.19 3.58 -5.46
N LEU A 34 -11.13 3.05 -6.07
CA LEU A 34 -9.76 3.32 -5.61
C LEU A 34 -9.36 4.78 -5.87
N VAL A 35 -9.82 5.39 -6.96
CA VAL A 35 -9.57 6.81 -7.25
C VAL A 35 -10.28 7.71 -6.22
N GLU A 36 -11.50 7.36 -5.80
CA GLU A 36 -12.22 8.10 -4.74
C GLU A 36 -11.50 8.04 -3.38
N MET A 37 -10.74 6.97 -3.12
CA MET A 37 -10.00 6.76 -1.87
C MET A 37 -8.53 7.18 -1.97
N ASP A 38 -8.13 7.86 -3.05
CA ASP A 38 -6.73 8.15 -3.37
C ASP A 38 -6.04 8.92 -2.24
N GLU A 39 -6.63 10.03 -1.78
CA GLU A 39 -6.04 10.85 -0.71
C GLU A 39 -5.85 10.08 0.60
N ASP A 40 -6.83 9.25 0.99
CA ASP A 40 -6.76 8.47 2.21
C ASP A 40 -5.66 7.41 2.16
N ILE A 41 -5.50 6.75 1.00
CA ILE A 41 -4.46 5.74 0.77
C ILE A 41 -3.07 6.39 0.71
N GLN A 42 -2.92 7.51 0.01
CA GLN A 42 -1.67 8.27 -0.04
C GLN A 42 -1.24 8.73 1.35
N ARG A 43 -2.18 9.22 2.17
CA ARG A 43 -1.92 9.59 3.56
C ARG A 43 -1.48 8.39 4.42
N ALA A 44 -2.09 7.22 4.20
CA ALA A 44 -1.71 6.00 4.92
C ALA A 44 -0.31 5.52 4.52
N ILE A 45 0.02 5.53 3.23
CA ILE A 45 1.35 5.21 2.71
C ILE A 45 2.40 6.18 3.27
N GLY A 46 2.11 7.48 3.29
CA GLY A 46 3.03 8.48 3.86
C GLY A 46 3.35 8.24 5.34
N LYS A 47 2.38 7.76 6.13
CA LYS A 47 2.64 7.35 7.53
C LYS A 47 3.56 6.13 7.60
N LEU A 48 3.41 5.17 6.70
CA LEU A 48 4.29 3.99 6.65
C LEU A 48 5.72 4.40 6.27
N GLN A 49 5.87 5.26 5.26
CA GLN A 49 7.17 5.82 4.87
C GLN A 49 7.83 6.58 6.03
N GLN A 50 7.07 7.40 6.75
CA GLN A 50 7.58 8.11 7.92
C GLN A 50 8.09 7.13 9.00
N ILE A 51 7.39 6.02 9.24
CA ILE A 51 7.85 4.99 10.17
C ILE A 51 9.16 4.34 9.67
N GLU A 52 9.30 4.09 8.37
CA GLU A 52 10.55 3.56 7.80
C GLU A 52 11.71 4.56 7.94
N GLU A 53 11.46 5.85 7.71
CA GLU A 53 12.45 6.92 7.90
C GLU A 53 12.86 7.07 9.38
N GLU A 54 11.90 7.03 10.31
CA GLU A 54 12.13 7.17 11.75
C GLU A 54 12.89 5.96 12.34
N THR A 55 12.60 4.75 11.86
CA THR A 55 13.20 3.52 12.38
C THR A 55 14.44 3.08 11.61
N GLY A 56 14.63 3.55 10.37
CA GLY A 56 15.63 3.04 9.44
C GLY A 56 15.38 1.59 9.01
N LEU A 57 14.17 1.07 9.23
CA LEU A 57 13.78 -0.31 8.93
C LEU A 57 12.57 -0.29 8.00
N SER A 58 12.57 -1.17 7.01
CA SER A 58 11.37 -1.35 6.18
C SER A 58 10.22 -1.94 7.00
N ILE A 59 8.97 -1.66 6.62
CA ILE A 59 7.79 -2.22 7.30
C ILE A 59 7.83 -3.76 7.29
N ALA A 60 8.39 -4.36 6.23
CA ALA A 60 8.64 -5.80 6.18
C ALA A 60 9.57 -6.27 7.31
N GLN A 61 10.66 -5.56 7.56
CA GLN A 61 11.59 -5.85 8.67
C GLN A 61 10.94 -5.62 10.04
N ILE A 62 10.17 -4.54 10.21
CA ILE A 62 9.47 -4.25 11.47
C ILE A 62 8.49 -5.36 11.83
N LYS A 63 7.77 -5.92 10.85
CA LYS A 63 6.86 -7.06 11.06
C LYS A 63 7.61 -8.35 11.38
N ASP A 64 8.77 -8.57 10.78
CA ASP A 64 9.59 -9.77 11.03
C ASP A 64 10.19 -9.75 12.45
N ILE A 65 10.60 -8.57 12.93
CA ILE A 65 11.13 -8.37 14.30
C ILE A 65 10.05 -8.58 15.37
N ASN A 66 8.82 -8.10 15.13
CA ASN A 66 7.72 -8.18 16.10
C ASN A 66 6.96 -9.52 16.08
N ARG A 67 7.51 -10.55 15.45
CA ARG A 67 6.90 -11.89 15.36
C ARG A 67 7.06 -12.69 16.65
#